data_AF-A0A7C5P205-F1
#
_entry.id   AF-A0A7C5P205-F1
#
_cell.length_a   1.000
_cell.length_b   1.000
_cell.length_c   1.000
_cell.angle_alpha   90.00
_cell.angle_beta   90.00
_cell.angle_gamma   90.00
#
_symmetry.space_group_name_H-M   'P 1'
#
loop_
_entity.id
_entity.type
_entity.pdbx_description
1 polymer ?
#
loop_
_entity_poly.entity_id
_entity_poly.type
_entity_poly.pdbx_seq_one_letter_code
_entity_poly.pdbx_strand_id
1 'polypeptide(L)'
;MLTHKESNLDISRNLFDAALFDLDGVITKTATLHALSWKSLFDEYLQKTGKSDTPFDISTDYPLFVDGKPRYEGVKSFLESRGIILPYGSPSDPPGKETICGLGNRKNLIFQELLKREGVTVYRGALALIKLMKEKNFKIALVTSSKNASLVIKSAKLEGLFDIKADGLDLEHFNLKGKPHPDLFLYAAQKLGISPSRSIVLEDAESGVEAGKRGNFGMVIGVDRTGHGEVLLEKGAHVVTSNLSQVTVDGEKPDITLPINELPDAREVLERVKLELILGKKPFVALDYDGTLTPIVDRPELAALSKKTKKTLQRLKKVATIAIISGRDLKDVKNLVGIEGLTYAGSHGFDIESPIELKKTFREGEAFLPNLDKVESILRAKIQNIEGALIERKKYSIAVHFRLVNPERVKEIEEGVDR
;
A
#
# COMPACT_ATOMS: atom_id res chain seq x y z
N MET A 1 5.33 -14.34 -18.43
CA MET A 1 4.77 -13.45 -17.41
C MET A 1 3.36 -13.94 -17.11
N LEU A 2 3.24 -14.79 -16.08
CA LEU A 2 1.94 -15.17 -15.53
C LEU A 2 1.36 -13.91 -14.89
N THR A 3 0.25 -13.43 -15.41
CA THR A 3 -0.53 -12.37 -14.78
C THR A 3 -1.04 -12.93 -13.45
N HIS A 4 -0.51 -12.45 -12.32
CA HIS A 4 -1.15 -12.64 -11.03
C HIS A 4 -2.55 -12.02 -11.13
N LYS A 5 -3.56 -12.85 -11.40
CA LYS A 5 -4.94 -12.50 -11.06
C LYS A 5 -4.93 -12.33 -9.55
N GLU A 6 -4.95 -11.08 -9.06
CA GLU A 6 -5.31 -10.80 -7.68
C GLU A 6 -6.69 -11.43 -7.46
N SER A 7 -6.71 -12.61 -6.83
CA SER A 7 -7.95 -13.27 -6.45
C SER A 7 -8.60 -12.40 -5.39
N ASN A 8 -9.84 -11.94 -5.61
CA ASN A 8 -10.63 -11.29 -4.56
C ASN A 8 -10.76 -12.28 -3.40
N LEU A 9 -9.99 -12.08 -2.34
CA LEU A 9 -9.99 -12.90 -1.14
C LEU A 9 -11.15 -12.47 -0.26
N ASP A 10 -12.09 -13.38 -0.02
CA ASP A 10 -13.22 -13.17 0.88
C ASP A 10 -13.11 -14.08 2.11
N ILE A 11 -13.08 -13.46 3.29
CA ILE A 11 -13.00 -14.12 4.58
C ILE A 11 -14.40 -14.30 5.12
N SER A 12 -14.83 -15.54 5.37
CA SER A 12 -16.14 -15.77 5.97
C SER A 12 -16.09 -16.00 7.47
N ARG A 13 -16.98 -15.32 8.22
CA ARG A 13 -17.16 -15.54 9.66
C ARG A 13 -17.67 -16.95 9.99
N ASN A 14 -18.29 -17.65 9.04
CA ASN A 14 -18.71 -19.04 9.26
C ASN A 14 -17.52 -20.01 9.38
N LEU A 15 -16.44 -19.72 8.64
CA LEU A 15 -15.25 -20.57 8.59
C LEU A 15 -14.24 -20.24 9.68
N PHE A 16 -14.10 -18.95 10.02
CA PHE A 16 -13.06 -18.47 10.92
C PHE A 16 -13.65 -17.59 12.04
N ASP A 17 -13.07 -17.68 13.23
CA ASP A 17 -13.45 -16.88 14.41
C ASP A 17 -12.42 -15.84 14.81
N ALA A 18 -11.15 -16.03 14.41
CA ALA A 18 -10.05 -15.18 14.83
C ALA A 18 -9.10 -14.83 13.70
N ALA A 19 -8.47 -13.66 13.82
CA ALA A 19 -7.39 -13.22 12.94
C ALA A 19 -6.19 -12.76 13.79
N LEU A 20 -5.04 -13.38 13.53
CA LEU A 20 -3.77 -13.15 14.19
C LEU A 20 -2.88 -12.38 13.22
N PHE A 21 -2.61 -11.13 13.53
CA PHE A 21 -1.83 -10.23 12.69
C PHE A 21 -0.43 -10.10 13.24
N ASP A 22 0.57 -10.17 12.36
CA ASP A 22 1.86 -9.59 12.69
C ASP A 22 1.83 -8.07 12.73
N LEU A 23 2.84 -7.48 13.37
CA LEU A 23 2.95 -6.06 13.56
C LEU A 23 3.75 -5.39 12.45
N ASP A 24 4.94 -5.91 12.19
CA ASP A 24 5.95 -5.31 11.32
C ASP A 24 5.60 -5.70 9.88
N GLY A 25 5.51 -4.73 8.96
CA GLY A 25 5.16 -5.01 7.56
C GLY A 25 3.69 -5.38 7.30
N VAL A 26 2.95 -5.88 8.29
CA VAL A 26 1.50 -6.15 8.16
C VAL A 26 0.68 -4.94 8.61
N ILE A 27 0.76 -4.55 9.89
CA ILE A 27 0.00 -3.43 10.47
C ILE A 27 0.79 -2.12 10.40
N THR A 28 2.10 -2.16 10.62
CA THR A 28 2.95 -0.97 10.73
C THR A 28 4.18 -1.01 9.82
N LYS A 29 4.62 0.17 9.37
CA LYS A 29 5.82 0.35 8.53
C LYS A 29 7.04 0.63 9.39
N THR A 30 7.57 -0.40 10.04
CA THR A 30 8.74 -0.29 10.94
C THR A 30 10.07 -0.62 10.25
N ALA A 31 10.05 -1.28 9.09
CA ALA A 31 11.26 -1.65 8.35
C ALA A 31 12.23 -0.46 8.13
N THR A 32 11.71 0.71 7.79
CA THR A 32 12.53 1.93 7.64
C THR A 32 13.22 2.33 8.94
N LEU A 33 12.52 2.29 10.08
CA LEU A 33 13.12 2.60 11.38
C LEU A 33 14.16 1.55 11.78
N HIS A 34 13.90 0.28 11.46
CA HIS A 34 14.88 -0.80 11.66
C HIS A 34 16.15 -0.56 10.83
N ALA A 35 16.02 -0.24 9.54
CA ALA A 35 17.16 0.08 8.68
C ALA A 35 17.97 1.27 9.19
N LEU A 36 17.29 2.36 9.59
CA LEU A 36 17.93 3.53 10.16
C LEU A 36 18.66 3.20 11.47
N SER A 37 18.03 2.44 12.38
CA SER A 37 18.67 2.06 13.63
C SER A 37 19.90 1.15 13.46
N TRP A 38 19.90 0.27 12.46
CA TRP A 38 21.07 -0.52 12.08
C TRP A 38 22.19 0.37 11.56
N LYS A 39 21.87 1.25 10.59
CA LYS A 39 22.83 2.20 10.04
C LYS A 39 23.47 3.05 11.13
N SER A 40 22.65 3.65 12.00
CA SER A 40 23.14 4.46 13.11
C SER A 40 24.05 3.68 14.05
N LEU A 41 23.70 2.43 14.42
CA LEU A 41 24.57 1.59 15.25
C LEU A 41 25.93 1.36 14.56
N PHE A 42 25.89 0.86 13.34
CA PHE A 42 27.09 0.38 12.66
C PHE A 42 28.01 1.53 12.24
N ASP A 43 27.47 2.59 11.67
CA ASP A 43 28.26 3.77 11.29
C ASP A 43 28.98 4.35 12.51
N GLU A 44 28.27 4.48 13.63
CA GLU A 44 28.87 4.99 14.87
C GLU A 44 29.95 4.04 15.42
N TYR A 45 29.71 2.73 15.39
CA TYR A 45 30.67 1.73 15.85
C TYR A 45 31.93 1.70 14.97
N LEU A 46 31.77 1.70 13.64
CA LEU A 46 32.88 1.70 12.69
C LEU A 46 33.71 3.00 12.80
N GLN A 47 33.04 4.16 12.89
CA GLN A 47 33.70 5.45 13.08
C GLN A 47 34.50 5.50 14.39
N LYS A 48 33.91 5.03 15.49
CA LYS A 48 34.57 5.07 16.81
C LYS A 48 35.76 4.13 16.90
N THR A 49 35.70 2.97 16.23
CA THR A 49 36.76 1.95 16.31
C THR A 49 37.82 2.09 15.23
N GLY A 50 37.57 2.85 14.16
CA GLY A 50 38.47 2.97 13.02
C GLY A 50 38.71 1.65 12.28
N LYS A 51 37.82 0.65 12.47
CA LYS A 51 37.99 -0.70 11.91
C LYS A 51 37.56 -0.80 10.45
N SER A 52 36.78 0.16 9.93
CA SER A 52 36.42 0.25 8.51
C SER A 52 36.00 1.67 8.15
N ASP A 53 36.44 2.14 6.98
CA ASP A 53 36.02 3.44 6.42
C ASP A 53 34.73 3.35 5.60
N THR A 54 34.22 2.14 5.37
CA THR A 54 33.00 1.93 4.59
C THR A 54 31.78 1.87 5.52
N PRO A 55 30.88 2.87 5.47
CA PRO A 55 29.68 2.89 6.32
C PRO A 55 28.71 1.77 5.92
N PHE A 56 27.75 1.50 6.81
CA PHE A 56 26.64 0.60 6.52
C PHE A 56 25.72 1.21 5.47
N ASP A 57 25.52 0.50 4.37
CA ASP A 57 24.64 0.92 3.28
C ASP A 57 23.29 0.18 3.38
N ILE A 58 22.21 0.95 3.57
CA ILE A 58 20.85 0.41 3.68
C ILE A 58 20.41 -0.31 2.40
N SER A 59 20.90 0.10 1.23
CA SER A 59 20.48 -0.50 -0.04
C SER A 59 21.11 -1.86 -0.32
N THR A 60 22.31 -2.11 0.23
CA THR A 60 23.11 -3.30 -0.06
C THR A 60 23.35 -4.15 1.18
N ASP A 61 23.86 -3.57 2.26
CA ASP A 61 24.20 -4.30 3.48
C ASP A 61 22.95 -4.76 4.25
N TYR A 62 21.88 -3.96 4.24
CA TYR A 62 20.65 -4.31 4.97
C TYR A 62 20.04 -5.65 4.52
N PRO A 63 19.66 -5.82 3.23
CA PRO A 63 19.07 -7.08 2.78
C PRO A 63 20.03 -8.27 2.89
N LEU A 64 21.34 -8.05 2.76
CA LEU A 64 22.33 -9.14 2.80
C LEU A 64 22.65 -9.62 4.21
N PHE A 65 22.84 -8.69 5.14
CA PHE A 65 23.47 -9.02 6.42
C PHE A 65 22.53 -9.02 7.61
N VAL A 66 21.46 -8.21 7.60
CA VAL A 66 20.61 -8.05 8.80
C VAL A 66 19.13 -8.34 8.58
N ASP A 67 18.62 -8.16 7.36
CA ASP A 67 17.20 -8.37 7.11
C ASP A 67 16.77 -9.82 7.34
N GLY A 68 15.60 -10.02 7.94
CA GLY A 68 15.10 -11.35 8.30
C GLY A 68 15.88 -12.11 9.38
N LYS A 69 16.98 -11.58 9.92
CA LYS A 69 17.81 -12.26 10.92
C LYS A 69 17.45 -11.84 12.35
N PRO A 70 17.59 -12.75 13.35
CA PRO A 70 17.56 -12.37 14.75
C PRO A 70 18.57 -11.27 15.05
N ARG A 71 18.22 -10.36 15.97
CA ARG A 71 19.00 -9.14 16.26
C ARG A 71 20.49 -9.40 16.46
N TYR A 72 20.86 -10.35 17.32
CA TYR A 72 22.28 -10.62 17.60
C TYR A 72 22.99 -11.24 16.40
N GLU A 73 22.33 -12.13 15.66
CA GLU A 73 22.88 -12.68 14.42
C GLU A 73 23.06 -11.62 13.33
N GLY A 74 22.19 -10.60 13.27
CA GLY A 74 22.37 -9.45 12.39
C GLY A 74 23.64 -8.65 12.71
N VAL A 75 23.89 -8.36 13.99
CA VAL A 75 25.15 -7.71 14.42
C VAL A 75 26.35 -8.55 13.99
N LYS A 76 26.33 -9.84 14.33
CA LYS A 76 27.43 -10.77 14.01
C LYS A 76 27.67 -10.83 12.51
N SER A 77 26.63 -11.08 11.72
CA SER A 77 26.71 -11.26 10.28
C SER A 77 27.27 -10.03 9.56
N PHE A 78 26.91 -8.82 9.99
CA PHE A 78 27.46 -7.60 9.39
C PHE A 78 28.92 -7.36 9.82
N LEU A 79 29.24 -7.51 11.11
CA LEU A 79 30.61 -7.28 11.58
C LEU A 79 31.60 -8.28 10.97
N GLU A 80 31.22 -9.55 10.84
CA GLU A 80 32.03 -10.57 10.17
C GLU A 80 32.24 -10.24 8.67
N SER A 81 31.25 -9.63 7.99
CA SER A 81 31.42 -9.18 6.59
C SER A 81 32.40 -8.02 6.44
N ARG A 82 32.76 -7.37 7.55
CA ARG A 82 33.81 -6.34 7.64
C ARG A 82 35.09 -6.87 8.30
N GLY A 83 35.22 -8.18 8.51
CA GLY A 83 36.38 -8.80 9.14
C GLY A 83 36.49 -8.54 10.64
N ILE A 84 35.42 -8.06 11.28
CA ILE A 84 35.38 -7.71 12.70
C ILE A 84 34.76 -8.87 13.46
N ILE A 85 35.56 -9.53 14.31
CA ILE A 85 35.10 -10.60 15.19
C ILE A 85 35.01 -10.05 16.60
N LEU A 86 33.82 -10.17 17.21
CA LEU A 86 33.58 -9.82 18.60
C LEU A 86 33.12 -11.05 19.41
N PRO A 87 33.38 -11.09 20.72
CA PRO A 87 32.75 -12.08 21.59
C PRO A 87 31.22 -11.97 21.49
N TYR A 88 30.53 -13.11 21.49
CA TYR A 88 29.07 -13.14 21.41
C TYR A 88 28.43 -12.35 22.57
N GLY A 89 28.93 -12.58 23.78
CA GLY A 89 28.43 -11.94 24.99
C GLY A 89 27.19 -12.62 25.56
N SER A 90 26.48 -11.89 26.43
CA SER A 90 25.22 -12.31 27.06
C SER A 90 24.08 -11.37 26.66
N PRO A 91 22.83 -11.83 26.47
CA PRO A 91 21.68 -10.94 26.27
C PRO A 91 21.50 -9.88 27.36
N SER A 92 22.04 -10.11 28.56
CA SER A 92 22.06 -9.15 29.68
C SER A 92 23.18 -8.11 29.59
N ASP A 93 24.05 -8.18 28.58
CA ASP A 93 25.16 -7.24 28.42
C ASP A 93 24.63 -5.81 28.23
N PRO A 94 25.23 -4.81 28.91
CA PRO A 94 24.79 -3.44 28.75
C PRO A 94 25.10 -2.94 27.32
N PRO A 95 24.30 -2.00 26.78
CA PRO A 95 24.47 -1.44 25.44
C PRO A 95 25.87 -0.87 25.10
N GLY A 96 26.65 -0.50 26.12
CA GLY A 96 28.01 0.02 25.95
C GLY A 96 29.10 -1.05 25.85
N LYS A 97 28.78 -2.33 26.12
CA LYS A 97 29.76 -3.41 26.10
C LYS A 97 30.05 -3.85 24.67
N GLU A 98 31.33 -4.02 24.34
CA GLU A 98 31.78 -4.43 23.00
C GLU A 98 31.63 -5.95 22.78
N THR A 99 30.38 -6.40 22.75
CA THR A 99 29.98 -7.76 22.39
C THR A 99 28.86 -7.72 21.36
N ILE A 100 28.61 -8.83 20.67
CA ILE A 100 27.48 -8.95 19.73
C ILE A 100 26.15 -8.62 20.43
N CYS A 101 25.93 -9.16 21.64
CA CYS A 101 24.74 -8.85 22.43
C CYS A 101 24.69 -7.39 22.89
N GLY A 102 25.81 -6.81 23.34
CA GLY A 102 25.88 -5.41 23.76
C GLY A 102 25.51 -4.44 22.64
N LEU A 103 26.11 -4.60 21.46
CA LEU A 103 25.77 -3.78 20.28
C LEU A 103 24.32 -4.01 19.83
N GLY A 104 23.82 -5.24 19.88
CA GLY A 104 22.41 -5.52 19.60
C GLY A 104 21.47 -4.79 20.56
N ASN A 105 21.80 -4.77 21.85
CA ASN A 105 21.04 -4.03 22.87
C ASN A 105 21.11 -2.51 22.63
N ARG A 106 22.24 -2.00 22.15
CA ARG A 106 22.38 -0.60 21.72
C ARG A 106 21.51 -0.24 20.52
N LYS A 107 21.48 -1.07 19.48
CA LYS A 107 20.57 -0.89 18.34
C LYS A 107 19.11 -0.81 18.78
N ASN A 108 18.73 -1.57 19.80
CA ASN A 108 17.37 -1.52 20.33
C ASN A 108 17.04 -0.18 21.00
N LEU A 109 17.99 0.41 21.73
CA LEU A 109 17.80 1.77 22.29
C LEU A 109 17.64 2.80 21.18
N ILE A 110 18.52 2.77 20.16
CA ILE A 110 18.43 3.67 19.00
C ILE A 110 17.06 3.52 18.32
N PHE A 111 16.58 2.30 18.10
CA PHE A 111 15.25 2.06 17.54
C PHE A 111 14.13 2.69 18.39
N GLN A 112 14.17 2.52 19.72
CA GLN A 112 13.17 3.11 20.61
C GLN A 112 13.20 4.64 20.60
N GLU A 113 14.38 5.25 20.49
CA GLU A 113 14.53 6.71 20.35
C GLU A 113 13.99 7.22 19.02
N LEU A 114 14.33 6.56 17.90
CA LEU A 114 13.80 6.88 16.59
C LEU A 114 12.27 6.76 16.56
N LEU A 115 11.72 5.69 17.12
CA LEU A 115 10.27 5.48 17.22
C LEU A 115 9.59 6.61 18.02
N LYS A 116 10.17 7.04 19.15
CA LYS A 116 9.62 8.16 19.94
C LYS A 116 9.66 9.49 19.18
N ARG A 117 10.71 9.72 18.39
CA ARG A 117 10.92 10.98 17.68
C ARG A 117 10.10 11.08 16.39
N GLU A 118 10.08 10.02 15.60
CA GLU A 118 9.53 10.01 14.24
C GLU A 118 8.14 9.37 14.18
N GLY A 119 7.74 8.63 15.22
CA GLY A 119 6.53 7.84 15.22
C GLY A 119 6.62 6.64 14.28
N VAL A 120 5.46 6.03 14.00
CA VAL A 120 5.35 4.92 13.04
C VAL A 120 4.15 5.13 12.14
N THR A 121 4.28 4.76 10.86
CA THR A 121 3.16 4.78 9.92
C THR A 121 2.38 3.47 9.99
N VAL A 122 1.05 3.55 10.09
CA VAL A 122 0.14 2.40 10.02
C VAL A 122 -0.32 2.16 8.58
N TYR A 123 -0.42 0.88 8.18
CA TYR A 123 -1.08 0.51 6.93
C TYR A 123 -2.59 0.68 7.08
N ARG A 124 -3.17 1.66 6.38
CA ARG A 124 -4.61 1.96 6.44
C ARG A 124 -5.49 0.75 6.12
N GLY A 125 -5.14 -0.01 5.09
CA GLY A 125 -5.86 -1.23 4.73
C GLY A 125 -5.87 -2.28 5.84
N ALA A 126 -4.77 -2.43 6.58
CA ALA A 126 -4.71 -3.33 7.74
C ALA A 126 -5.62 -2.85 8.88
N LEU A 127 -5.57 -1.55 9.20
CA LEU A 127 -6.43 -0.96 10.23
C LEU A 127 -7.92 -1.07 9.89
N ALA A 128 -8.28 -0.78 8.64
CA ALA A 128 -9.66 -0.90 8.15
C ALA A 128 -10.14 -2.35 8.19
N LEU A 129 -9.29 -3.30 7.78
CA LEU A 129 -9.62 -4.73 7.84
C LEU A 129 -9.82 -5.20 9.28
N ILE A 130 -8.96 -4.80 10.22
CA ILE A 130 -9.12 -5.11 11.64
C ILE A 130 -10.46 -4.58 12.17
N LYS A 131 -10.82 -3.33 11.85
CA LYS A 131 -12.11 -2.74 12.27
C LYS A 131 -13.30 -3.53 11.71
N LEU A 132 -13.29 -3.80 10.40
CA LEU A 132 -14.33 -4.59 9.75
C LEU A 132 -14.46 -6.00 10.36
N MET A 133 -13.33 -6.67 10.60
CA MET A 133 -13.33 -7.98 11.27
C MET A 133 -13.93 -7.90 12.69
N LYS A 134 -13.64 -6.85 13.47
CA LYS A 134 -14.26 -6.66 14.79
C LYS A 134 -15.76 -6.42 14.69
N GLU A 135 -16.22 -5.62 13.73
CA GLU A 135 -17.65 -5.41 13.46
C GLU A 135 -18.36 -6.72 13.09
N LYS A 136 -17.65 -7.61 12.39
CA LYS A 136 -18.10 -8.98 12.08
C LYS A 136 -17.86 -9.99 13.21
N ASN A 137 -17.54 -9.53 14.42
CA ASN A 137 -17.33 -10.36 15.62
C ASN A 137 -16.17 -11.38 15.51
N PHE A 138 -15.09 -11.02 14.82
CA PHE A 138 -13.82 -11.75 14.92
C PHE A 138 -13.06 -11.35 16.19
N LYS A 139 -12.33 -12.31 16.75
CA LYS A 139 -11.29 -12.06 17.75
C LYS A 139 -9.99 -11.68 17.09
N ILE A 140 -9.36 -10.60 17.55
CA ILE A 140 -8.14 -10.07 16.93
C ILE A 140 -6.97 -10.22 17.89
N ALA A 141 -5.92 -10.89 17.44
CA ALA A 141 -4.65 -10.97 18.17
C ALA A 141 -3.53 -10.28 17.39
N LEU A 142 -2.66 -9.60 18.12
CA LEU A 142 -1.36 -9.15 17.63
C LEU A 142 -0.31 -10.19 18.01
N VAL A 143 0.52 -10.62 17.06
CA VAL A 143 1.57 -11.61 17.27
C VAL A 143 2.88 -11.13 16.65
N THR A 144 3.90 -10.80 17.44
CA THR A 144 5.20 -10.32 16.91
C THR A 144 6.38 -10.88 17.68
N SER A 145 7.50 -11.16 17.00
CA SER A 145 8.76 -11.55 17.68
C SER A 145 9.43 -10.38 18.42
N SER A 146 8.94 -9.15 18.25
CA SER A 146 9.53 -7.94 18.82
C SER A 146 9.17 -7.76 20.30
N LYS A 147 10.15 -7.43 21.15
CA LYS A 147 9.92 -6.99 22.54
C LYS A 147 9.40 -5.54 22.63
N ASN A 148 9.28 -4.83 21.50
CA ASN A 148 8.88 -3.42 21.46
C ASN A 148 7.39 -3.22 21.11
N ALA A 149 6.58 -4.29 21.06
CA ALA A 149 5.19 -4.22 20.61
C ALA A 149 4.38 -3.12 21.30
N SER A 150 4.44 -3.02 22.64
CA SER A 150 3.71 -1.99 23.39
C SER A 150 4.11 -0.55 22.99
N LEU A 151 5.39 -0.31 22.70
CA LEU A 151 5.87 1.01 22.28
C LEU A 151 5.37 1.36 20.88
N VAL A 152 5.40 0.39 19.97
CA VAL A 152 4.91 0.57 18.59
C VAL A 152 3.41 0.80 18.58
N ILE A 153 2.62 0.00 19.33
CA ILE A 153 1.16 0.16 19.46
C ILE A 153 0.83 1.57 19.96
N LYS A 154 1.51 2.03 21.02
CA LYS A 154 1.29 3.38 21.58
C LYS A 154 1.67 4.47 20.59
N SER A 155 2.80 4.34 19.93
CA SER A 155 3.24 5.29 18.90
C SER A 155 2.27 5.33 17.71
N ALA A 156 1.66 4.19 17.39
CA ALA A 156 0.73 4.02 16.28
C ALA A 156 -0.72 4.38 16.65
N LYS A 157 -1.01 4.67 17.92
CA LYS A 157 -2.36 4.90 18.46
C LYS A 157 -3.31 3.72 18.20
N LEU A 158 -2.81 2.50 18.41
CA LEU A 158 -3.52 1.24 18.17
C LEU A 158 -4.02 0.57 19.45
N GLU A 159 -3.98 1.28 20.58
CA GLU A 159 -4.49 0.79 21.86
C GLU A 159 -5.97 0.38 21.75
N GLY A 160 -6.33 -0.75 22.36
CA GLY A 160 -7.71 -1.26 22.38
C GLY A 160 -8.17 -1.99 21.10
N LEU A 161 -7.33 -2.07 20.07
CA LEU A 161 -7.68 -2.80 18.85
C LEU A 161 -7.60 -4.32 18.99
N PHE A 162 -6.67 -4.82 19.80
CA PHE A 162 -6.40 -6.26 19.93
C PHE A 162 -7.04 -6.83 21.20
N ASP A 163 -7.72 -7.97 21.09
CA ASP A 163 -8.19 -8.75 22.24
C ASP A 163 -7.00 -9.35 23.02
N ILE A 164 -5.98 -9.81 22.28
CA ILE A 164 -4.73 -10.37 22.84
C ILE A 164 -3.53 -9.77 22.11
N LYS A 165 -2.46 -9.56 22.86
CA LYS A 165 -1.12 -9.29 22.34
C LYS A 165 -0.18 -10.40 22.81
N ALA A 166 0.50 -11.04 21.87
CA ALA A 166 1.58 -11.98 22.12
C ALA A 166 2.86 -11.42 21.48
N ASP A 167 3.89 -11.16 22.29
CA ASP A 167 5.10 -10.48 21.80
C ASP A 167 6.41 -11.17 22.23
N GLY A 168 7.55 -10.53 21.92
CA GLY A 168 8.86 -11.08 22.26
C GLY A 168 9.15 -11.20 23.76
N LEU A 169 8.36 -10.56 24.63
CA LEU A 169 8.44 -10.74 26.08
C LEU A 169 7.73 -12.04 26.49
N ASP A 170 6.61 -12.38 25.85
CA ASP A 170 5.95 -13.68 26.06
C ASP A 170 6.85 -14.85 25.61
N LEU A 171 7.54 -14.70 24.47
CA LEU A 171 8.53 -15.69 24.01
C LEU A 171 9.56 -16.01 25.08
N GLU A 172 10.13 -14.99 25.72
CA GLU A 172 11.14 -15.12 26.76
C GLU A 172 10.54 -15.67 28.06
N HIS A 173 9.41 -15.10 28.50
CA HIS A 173 8.79 -15.45 29.78
C HIS A 173 8.30 -16.90 29.81
N PHE A 174 7.74 -17.39 28.69
CA PHE A 174 7.21 -18.75 28.58
C PHE A 174 8.17 -19.72 27.87
N ASN A 175 9.40 -19.29 27.57
CA ASN A 175 10.42 -20.08 26.86
C ASN A 175 9.90 -20.71 25.55
N LEU A 176 9.14 -19.94 24.78
CA LEU A 176 8.58 -20.35 23.50
C LEU A 176 9.59 -20.15 22.38
N LYS A 177 9.51 -20.97 21.33
CA LYS A 177 10.36 -20.80 20.15
C LYS A 177 9.79 -19.72 19.23
N GLY A 178 10.66 -18.82 18.75
CA GLY A 178 10.29 -17.81 17.75
C GLY A 178 10.03 -18.41 16.36
N LYS A 179 9.46 -17.59 15.47
CA LYS A 179 9.27 -17.91 14.04
C LYS A 179 10.60 -18.46 13.45
N PRO A 180 10.60 -19.58 12.68
CA PRO A 180 9.45 -20.24 12.05
C PRO A 180 8.76 -21.32 12.90
N HIS A 181 9.03 -21.40 14.20
CA HIS A 181 8.21 -22.24 15.08
C HIS A 181 6.85 -21.56 15.35
N PRO A 182 5.75 -22.34 15.42
CA PRO A 182 4.39 -21.82 15.54
C PRO A 182 4.03 -21.35 16.96
N ASP A 183 4.92 -21.55 17.94
CA ASP A 183 4.63 -21.48 19.38
C ASP A 183 3.91 -20.19 19.80
N LEU A 184 4.36 -19.02 19.33
CA LEU A 184 3.74 -17.74 19.70
C LEU A 184 2.35 -17.55 19.07
N PHE A 185 2.15 -18.01 17.84
CA PHE A 185 0.82 -17.99 17.20
C PHE A 185 -0.14 -18.95 17.93
N LEU A 186 0.33 -20.16 18.27
CA LEU A 186 -0.46 -21.15 19.02
C LEU A 186 -0.81 -20.63 20.42
N TYR A 187 0.14 -19.99 21.09
CA TYR A 187 -0.09 -19.31 22.36
C TYR A 187 -1.17 -18.23 22.24
N ALA A 188 -1.11 -17.38 21.22
CA ALA A 188 -2.14 -16.36 20.98
C ALA A 188 -3.53 -16.96 20.73
N ALA A 189 -3.62 -18.00 19.88
CA ALA A 189 -4.87 -18.71 19.61
C ALA A 189 -5.45 -19.35 20.89
N GLN A 190 -4.59 -19.98 21.70
CA GLN A 190 -4.98 -20.55 22.99
C GLN A 190 -5.51 -19.48 23.95
N LYS A 191 -4.86 -18.31 24.03
CA LYS A 191 -5.31 -17.18 24.88
C LYS A 191 -6.63 -16.59 24.42
N LEU A 192 -6.91 -16.62 23.11
CA LEU A 192 -8.22 -16.27 22.56
C LEU A 192 -9.30 -17.33 22.82
N GLY A 193 -8.90 -18.56 23.17
CA GLY A 193 -9.81 -19.70 23.29
C GLY A 193 -10.33 -20.21 21.93
N ILE A 194 -9.60 -19.94 20.83
CA ILE A 194 -9.99 -20.29 19.47
C ILE A 194 -9.02 -21.32 18.89
N SER A 195 -9.56 -22.33 18.21
CA SER A 195 -8.74 -23.34 17.52
C SER A 195 -7.88 -22.72 16.41
N PRO A 196 -6.62 -23.16 16.20
CA PRO A 196 -5.82 -22.77 15.04
C PRO A 196 -6.54 -22.98 13.71
N SER A 197 -7.27 -24.09 13.56
CA SER A 197 -8.03 -24.40 12.33
C SER A 197 -9.18 -23.44 12.02
N ARG A 198 -9.63 -22.65 13.02
CA ARG A 198 -10.64 -21.58 12.86
C ARG A 198 -10.02 -20.19 12.97
N SER A 199 -8.69 -20.10 12.84
CA SER A 199 -7.93 -18.87 12.96
C SER A 199 -7.17 -18.57 11.67
N ILE A 200 -7.06 -17.29 11.34
CA ILE A 200 -6.34 -16.75 10.18
C ILE A 200 -5.04 -16.14 10.67
N VAL A 201 -3.93 -16.39 9.99
CA VAL A 201 -2.64 -15.70 10.22
C VAL A 201 -2.37 -14.74 9.07
N LEU A 202 -1.99 -13.50 9.37
CA LEU A 202 -1.55 -12.50 8.40
C LEU A 202 -0.11 -12.11 8.66
N GLU A 203 0.75 -12.33 7.67
CA GLU A 203 2.20 -12.22 7.80
C GLU A 203 2.86 -11.75 6.50
N ASP A 204 3.91 -10.91 6.56
CA ASP A 204 4.69 -10.52 5.39
C ASP A 204 6.04 -11.26 5.24
N ALA A 205 6.58 -11.87 6.30
CA ALA A 205 7.85 -12.59 6.25
C ALA A 205 7.72 -14.12 6.06
N GLU A 206 8.68 -14.70 5.34
CA GLU A 206 8.80 -16.14 5.10
C GLU A 206 8.69 -16.99 6.38
N SER A 207 9.42 -16.59 7.42
CA SER A 207 9.46 -17.35 8.68
C SER A 207 8.12 -17.33 9.41
N GLY A 208 7.35 -16.24 9.36
CA GLY A 208 6.04 -16.19 9.98
C GLY A 208 4.98 -16.95 9.19
N VAL A 209 5.05 -16.93 7.85
CA VAL A 209 4.18 -17.72 6.99
C VAL A 209 4.39 -19.21 7.26
N GLU A 210 5.65 -19.63 7.36
CA GLU A 210 6.00 -21.00 7.71
C GLU A 210 5.51 -21.37 9.12
N ALA A 211 5.60 -20.45 10.09
CA ALA A 211 5.03 -20.64 11.42
C ALA A 211 3.51 -20.83 11.38
N GLY A 212 2.78 -20.02 10.62
CA GLY A 212 1.34 -20.18 10.42
C GLY A 212 0.98 -21.55 9.82
N LYS A 213 1.72 -21.99 8.80
CA LYS A 213 1.52 -23.31 8.20
C LYS A 213 1.81 -24.45 9.18
N ARG A 214 2.95 -24.40 9.88
CA ARG A 214 3.34 -25.42 10.88
C ARG A 214 2.38 -25.49 12.07
N GLY A 215 1.71 -24.38 12.39
CA GLY A 215 0.68 -24.30 13.41
C GLY A 215 -0.68 -24.87 12.99
N ASN A 216 -0.82 -25.36 11.75
CA ASN A 216 -2.08 -25.81 11.17
C ASN A 216 -3.21 -24.78 11.30
N PHE A 217 -2.85 -23.50 11.07
CA PHE A 217 -3.85 -22.43 11.03
C PHE A 217 -4.76 -22.60 9.82
N GLY A 218 -6.06 -22.34 10.01
CA GLY A 218 -7.08 -22.59 9.00
C GLY A 218 -6.87 -21.79 7.71
N MET A 219 -6.25 -20.62 7.83
CA MET A 219 -5.73 -19.89 6.68
C MET A 219 -4.49 -19.07 7.05
N VAL A 220 -3.58 -18.94 6.10
CA VAL A 220 -2.35 -18.13 6.19
C VAL A 220 -2.34 -17.21 4.98
N ILE A 221 -2.46 -15.91 5.24
CA ILE A 221 -2.43 -14.84 4.25
C ILE A 221 -1.03 -14.23 4.25
N GLY A 222 -0.30 -14.43 3.16
CA GLY A 222 0.97 -13.73 2.92
C GLY A 222 0.70 -12.30 2.45
N VAL A 223 1.30 -11.31 3.11
CA VAL A 223 1.18 -9.90 2.75
C VAL A 223 2.44 -9.49 1.98
N ASP A 224 2.35 -9.45 0.66
CA ASP A 224 3.52 -9.14 -0.17
C ASP A 224 3.87 -7.65 -0.11
N ARG A 225 4.98 -7.34 0.57
CA ARG A 225 5.53 -5.98 0.68
C ARG A 225 6.72 -5.71 -0.22
N THR A 226 7.32 -6.75 -0.78
CA THR A 226 8.62 -6.70 -1.46
C THR A 226 8.56 -7.15 -2.92
N GLY A 227 7.40 -7.61 -3.40
CA GLY A 227 7.23 -8.16 -4.74
C GLY A 227 7.69 -9.61 -4.84
N HIS A 228 7.69 -10.34 -3.73
CA HIS A 228 8.16 -11.72 -3.61
C HIS A 228 7.03 -12.67 -3.16
N GLY A 229 5.79 -12.39 -3.56
CA GLY A 229 4.63 -13.19 -3.19
C GLY A 229 4.73 -14.69 -3.51
N GLU A 230 5.44 -15.07 -4.58
CA GLU A 230 5.68 -16.48 -4.92
C GLU A 230 6.43 -17.23 -3.80
N VAL A 231 7.42 -16.57 -3.18
CA VAL A 231 8.18 -17.15 -2.06
C VAL A 231 7.26 -17.38 -0.86
N LEU A 232 6.34 -16.46 -0.58
CA LEU A 232 5.38 -16.63 0.51
C LEU A 232 4.47 -17.85 0.27
N LEU A 233 4.03 -18.08 -0.97
CA LEU A 233 3.27 -19.28 -1.33
C LEU A 233 4.09 -20.56 -1.10
N GLU A 234 5.35 -20.59 -1.56
CA GLU A 234 6.26 -21.72 -1.35
C GLU A 234 6.46 -22.06 0.14
N LYS A 235 6.57 -21.02 0.98
CA LYS A 235 6.73 -21.16 2.44
C LYS A 235 5.47 -21.60 3.16
N GLY A 236 4.30 -21.47 2.52
CA GLY A 236 3.05 -21.99 3.07
C GLY A 236 1.88 -21.04 3.17
N ALA A 237 1.95 -19.87 2.56
CA ALA A 237 0.78 -19.02 2.44
C ALA A 237 -0.27 -19.74 1.58
N HIS A 238 -1.53 -19.73 2.04
CA HIS A 238 -2.65 -20.24 1.27
C HIS A 238 -3.06 -19.27 0.17
N VAL A 239 -2.87 -17.97 0.44
CA VAL A 239 -3.16 -16.86 -0.46
C VAL A 239 -2.17 -15.75 -0.18
N VAL A 240 -1.87 -14.95 -1.21
CA VAL A 240 -1.02 -13.77 -1.09
C VAL A 240 -1.75 -12.55 -1.60
N THR A 241 -1.60 -11.43 -0.89
CA THR A 241 -2.12 -10.13 -1.30
C THR A 241 -1.08 -9.04 -1.07
N SER A 242 -0.98 -8.09 -2.00
CA SER A 242 -0.15 -6.89 -1.82
C SER A 242 -0.87 -5.82 -0.98
N ASN A 243 -2.20 -5.92 -0.87
CA ASN A 243 -3.05 -4.88 -0.31
C ASN A 243 -4.24 -5.43 0.48
N LEU A 244 -4.13 -5.32 1.81
CA LEU A 244 -5.18 -5.73 2.74
C LEU A 244 -6.51 -4.96 2.59
N SER A 245 -6.54 -3.80 1.90
CA SER A 245 -7.82 -3.12 1.62
C SER A 245 -8.68 -3.82 0.56
N GLN A 246 -8.14 -4.84 -0.12
CA GLN A 246 -8.88 -5.63 -1.10
C GLN A 246 -9.47 -6.91 -0.49
N VAL A 247 -9.06 -7.28 0.72
CA VAL A 247 -9.56 -8.46 1.43
C VAL A 247 -10.94 -8.15 1.97
N THR A 248 -11.96 -8.89 1.52
CA THR A 248 -13.33 -8.73 2.00
C THR A 248 -13.61 -9.62 3.20
N VAL A 249 -14.62 -9.25 3.99
CA VAL A 249 -15.14 -10.06 5.09
C VAL A 249 -16.65 -10.20 4.90
N ASP A 250 -17.12 -11.43 4.66
CA ASP A 250 -18.50 -11.76 4.29
C ASP A 250 -19.04 -10.85 3.16
N GLY A 251 -18.22 -10.64 2.11
CA GLY A 251 -18.55 -9.83 0.94
C GLY A 251 -18.39 -8.30 1.11
N GLU A 252 -18.11 -7.81 2.31
CA GLU A 252 -17.90 -6.39 2.58
C GLU A 252 -16.42 -5.99 2.48
N LYS A 253 -16.14 -4.79 1.93
CA LYS A 253 -14.78 -4.27 1.78
C LYS A 253 -14.39 -3.37 2.96
N PRO A 254 -13.12 -3.39 3.39
CA PRO A 254 -12.61 -2.46 4.38
C PRO A 254 -12.77 -1.01 3.94
N ASP A 255 -13.42 -0.19 4.77
CA ASP A 255 -13.50 1.25 4.53
C ASP A 255 -12.17 1.94 4.86
N ILE A 256 -11.46 2.36 3.81
CA ILE A 256 -10.20 3.10 3.90
C ILE A 256 -10.39 4.61 3.69
N THR A 257 -11.63 5.07 3.52
CA THR A 257 -11.89 6.49 3.34
C THR A 257 -11.61 7.23 4.65
N LEU A 258 -10.88 8.33 4.54
CA LEU A 258 -10.79 9.28 5.64
C LEU A 258 -11.62 10.50 5.28
N PRO A 259 -12.29 11.10 6.28
CA PRO A 259 -12.79 12.45 6.15
C PRO A 259 -11.68 13.38 5.62
N ILE A 260 -12.01 14.27 4.67
CA ILE A 260 -11.03 15.16 4.03
C ILE A 260 -10.25 16.00 5.07
N ASN A 261 -10.89 16.38 6.17
CA ASN A 261 -10.31 17.14 7.27
C ASN A 261 -9.29 16.35 8.11
N GLU A 262 -9.22 15.03 7.97
CA GLU A 262 -8.22 14.18 8.64
C GLU A 262 -7.05 13.81 7.73
N LEU A 263 -7.10 14.18 6.44
CA LEU A 263 -5.96 13.99 5.55
C LEU A 263 -4.88 15.02 5.87
N PRO A 264 -3.60 14.60 6.02
CA PRO A 264 -2.51 15.54 6.17
C PRO A 264 -2.40 16.39 4.90
N ASP A 265 -1.95 17.63 5.07
CA ASP A 265 -1.71 18.49 3.91
C ASP A 265 -0.63 17.85 3.03
N ALA A 266 -0.86 17.84 1.70
CA ALA A 266 0.08 17.23 0.77
C ALA A 266 1.51 17.82 0.89
N ARG A 267 1.64 19.07 1.36
CA ARG A 267 2.92 19.74 1.63
C ARG A 267 3.71 19.10 2.77
N GLU A 268 3.04 18.53 3.77
CA GLU A 268 3.69 17.84 4.88
C GLU A 268 4.36 16.54 4.43
N VAL A 269 3.82 15.92 3.37
CA VAL A 269 4.36 14.68 2.80
C VAL A 269 5.50 14.95 1.80
N LEU A 270 5.72 16.21 1.38
CA LEU A 270 6.75 16.55 0.38
C LEU A 270 8.16 16.18 0.83
N GLU A 271 8.50 16.32 2.11
CA GLU A 271 9.82 15.92 2.61
C GLU A 271 10.06 14.41 2.45
N ARG A 272 9.04 13.60 2.71
CA ARG A 272 9.10 12.16 2.45
C ARG A 272 9.25 11.85 0.96
N VAL A 273 8.49 12.53 0.11
CA VAL A 273 8.62 12.36 -1.35
C VAL A 273 10.03 12.71 -1.82
N LYS A 274 10.63 13.79 -1.30
CA LYS A 274 12.02 14.15 -1.59
C LYS A 274 13.01 13.06 -1.17
N LEU A 275 12.82 12.45 0.00
CA LEU A 275 13.67 11.34 0.45
C LEU A 275 13.57 10.15 -0.52
N GLU A 276 12.36 9.76 -0.93
CA GLU A 276 12.16 8.66 -1.88
C GLU A 276 12.79 8.96 -3.26
N LEU A 277 12.76 10.23 -3.71
CA LEU A 277 13.45 10.69 -4.91
C LEU A 277 14.98 10.59 -4.78
N ILE A 278 15.54 10.97 -3.62
CA ILE A 278 16.98 10.84 -3.32
C ILE A 278 17.39 9.37 -3.32
N LEU A 279 16.51 8.47 -2.85
CA LEU A 279 16.70 7.02 -2.91
C LEU A 279 16.55 6.43 -4.33
N GLY A 280 16.47 7.28 -5.36
CA GLY A 280 16.48 6.87 -6.76
C GLY A 280 15.11 6.46 -7.31
N LYS A 281 14.02 6.56 -6.54
CA LYS A 281 12.68 6.24 -7.06
C LYS A 281 12.22 7.31 -8.05
N LYS A 282 11.64 6.87 -9.17
CA LYS A 282 11.00 7.77 -10.15
C LYS A 282 9.49 7.79 -9.90
N PRO A 283 8.91 8.95 -9.60
CA PRO A 283 7.49 9.04 -9.33
C PRO A 283 6.69 9.00 -10.63
N PHE A 284 5.51 8.39 -10.54
CA PHE A 284 4.44 8.54 -11.51
C PHE A 284 3.39 9.48 -10.92
N VAL A 285 3.08 10.57 -11.61
CA VAL A 285 2.16 11.61 -11.14
C VAL A 285 0.93 11.63 -12.05
N ALA A 286 -0.20 11.15 -11.53
CA ALA A 286 -1.49 11.21 -12.20
C ALA A 286 -2.27 12.42 -11.70
N LEU A 287 -2.76 13.25 -12.62
CA LEU A 287 -3.45 14.49 -12.32
C LEU A 287 -4.76 14.53 -13.09
N ASP A 288 -5.85 14.69 -12.36
CA ASP A 288 -7.11 15.05 -12.99
C ASP A 288 -7.02 16.46 -13.60
N TYR A 289 -7.79 16.70 -14.65
CA TYR A 289 -7.80 17.99 -15.33
C TYR A 289 -8.74 18.98 -14.63
N ASP A 290 -10.04 18.71 -14.71
CA ASP A 290 -11.11 19.59 -14.27
C ASP A 290 -11.31 19.52 -12.75
N GLY A 291 -11.08 20.63 -12.04
CA GLY A 291 -11.15 20.71 -10.57
C GLY A 291 -9.83 20.47 -9.85
N THR A 292 -8.80 19.99 -10.56
CA THR A 292 -7.44 19.81 -10.01
C THR A 292 -6.42 20.74 -10.67
N LEU A 293 -6.24 20.66 -11.99
CA LEU A 293 -5.30 21.51 -12.73
C LEU A 293 -5.92 22.83 -13.17
N THR A 294 -7.23 22.82 -13.37
CA THR A 294 -8.06 23.97 -13.70
C THR A 294 -9.23 24.03 -12.70
N PRO A 295 -9.77 25.21 -12.37
CA PRO A 295 -11.00 25.28 -11.61
C PRO A 295 -12.15 24.67 -12.42
N ILE A 296 -13.17 24.13 -11.72
CA ILE A 296 -14.42 23.72 -12.37
C ILE A 296 -15.09 25.00 -12.90
N VAL A 297 -15.36 25.03 -14.20
CA VAL A 297 -15.95 26.18 -14.90
C VAL A 297 -17.22 25.75 -15.63
N ASP A 298 -18.16 26.68 -15.77
CA ASP A 298 -19.46 26.40 -16.40
C ASP A 298 -19.34 26.05 -17.90
N ARG A 299 -18.28 26.51 -18.56
CA ARG A 299 -18.05 26.29 -19.99
C ARG A 299 -16.73 25.55 -20.22
N PRO A 300 -16.74 24.37 -20.88
CA PRO A 300 -15.55 23.53 -21.07
C PRO A 300 -14.35 24.25 -21.70
N GLU A 301 -14.57 25.22 -22.58
CA GLU A 301 -13.57 26.02 -23.27
C GLU A 301 -12.84 27.05 -22.37
N LEU A 302 -13.41 27.37 -21.20
CA LEU A 302 -12.81 28.32 -20.24
C LEU A 302 -11.86 27.65 -19.25
N ALA A 303 -11.78 26.32 -19.27
CA ALA A 303 -10.91 25.53 -18.40
C ALA A 303 -9.46 25.62 -18.90
N ALA A 304 -8.86 26.82 -18.90
CA ALA A 304 -7.50 27.02 -19.39
C ALA A 304 -6.48 26.84 -18.25
N LEU A 305 -5.38 26.14 -18.56
CA LEU A 305 -4.26 26.01 -17.63
C LEU A 305 -3.57 27.35 -17.40
N SER A 306 -3.37 27.70 -16.13
CA SER A 306 -2.60 28.90 -15.77
C SER A 306 -1.15 28.80 -16.28
N LYS A 307 -0.55 29.94 -16.65
CA LYS A 307 0.87 30.01 -17.06
C LYS A 307 1.80 29.41 -16.00
N LYS A 308 1.47 29.58 -14.72
CA LYS A 308 2.24 29.04 -13.58
C LYS A 308 2.16 27.52 -13.57
N THR A 309 0.95 26.94 -13.63
CA THR A 309 0.75 25.48 -13.62
C THR A 309 1.43 24.83 -14.83
N LYS A 310 1.29 25.41 -16.02
CA LYS A 310 1.94 24.92 -17.24
C LYS A 310 3.46 24.85 -17.10
N LYS A 311 4.09 25.90 -16.57
CA LYS A 311 5.54 25.91 -16.27
C LYS A 311 5.92 24.87 -15.21
N THR A 312 5.09 24.66 -14.19
CA THR A 312 5.32 23.63 -13.16
C THR A 312 5.31 22.23 -13.76
N LEU A 313 4.32 21.90 -14.60
CA LEU A 313 4.24 20.60 -15.27
C LEU A 313 5.46 20.35 -16.18
N GLN A 314 5.91 21.37 -16.92
CA GLN A 314 7.11 21.27 -17.76
C GLN A 314 8.38 20.99 -16.94
N ARG A 315 8.50 21.56 -15.73
CA ARG A 315 9.62 21.26 -14.82
C ARG A 315 9.50 19.86 -14.25
N LEU A 316 8.29 19.48 -13.82
CA LEU A 316 8.02 18.19 -13.18
C LEU A 316 8.27 17.02 -14.14
N LYS A 317 7.97 17.18 -15.44
CA LYS A 317 8.22 16.17 -16.49
C LYS A 317 9.69 15.71 -16.54
N LYS A 318 10.64 16.56 -16.11
CA LYS A 318 12.07 16.21 -16.11
C LYS A 318 12.46 15.19 -15.04
N VAL A 319 11.63 15.05 -14.00
CA VAL A 319 11.94 14.23 -12.81
C VAL A 319 10.86 13.19 -12.52
N ALA A 320 9.74 13.22 -13.25
CA ALA A 320 8.57 12.37 -13.05
C ALA A 320 7.92 11.97 -14.37
N THR A 321 7.36 10.77 -14.44
CA THR A 321 6.37 10.45 -15.47
C THR A 321 5.04 11.08 -15.07
N ILE A 322 4.41 11.81 -15.99
CA ILE A 322 3.15 12.52 -15.72
C ILE A 322 2.05 11.95 -16.61
N ALA A 323 0.87 11.70 -16.03
CA ALA A 323 -0.36 11.38 -16.72
C ALA A 323 -1.44 12.42 -16.40
N ILE A 324 -2.05 13.00 -17.43
CA ILE A 324 -3.23 13.85 -17.30
C ILE A 324 -4.46 13.00 -17.59
N ILE A 325 -5.40 12.95 -16.64
CA ILE A 325 -6.63 12.18 -16.72
C ILE A 325 -7.80 13.15 -16.87
N SER A 326 -8.73 12.86 -17.78
CA SER A 326 -9.93 13.67 -17.96
C SER A 326 -11.09 12.86 -18.55
N GLY A 327 -12.31 13.26 -18.22
CA GLY A 327 -13.51 12.80 -18.93
C GLY A 327 -13.64 13.36 -20.35
N ARG A 328 -12.88 14.41 -20.69
CA ARG A 328 -12.87 15.03 -22.03
C ARG A 328 -12.21 14.12 -23.05
N ASP A 329 -12.55 14.30 -24.33
CA ASP A 329 -11.89 13.58 -25.41
C ASP A 329 -10.37 13.86 -25.41
N LEU A 330 -9.61 12.84 -25.79
CA LEU A 330 -8.14 12.87 -25.72
C LEU A 330 -7.54 14.07 -26.46
N LYS A 331 -8.09 14.39 -27.65
CA LYS A 331 -7.65 15.54 -28.45
C LYS A 331 -7.88 16.86 -27.73
N ASP A 332 -9.01 16.99 -27.04
CA ASP A 332 -9.42 18.23 -26.38
C ASP A 332 -8.55 18.50 -25.16
N VAL A 333 -8.37 17.51 -24.28
CA VAL A 333 -7.50 17.67 -23.11
C VAL A 333 -6.05 17.93 -23.53
N LYS A 334 -5.56 17.28 -24.60
CA LYS A 334 -4.23 17.56 -25.15
C LYS A 334 -4.08 18.99 -25.64
N ASN A 335 -5.09 19.51 -26.35
CA ASN A 335 -5.07 20.89 -26.85
C ASN A 335 -5.09 21.90 -25.70
N LEU A 336 -5.94 21.66 -24.69
CA LEU A 336 -6.07 22.55 -23.54
C LEU A 336 -4.81 22.55 -22.65
N VAL A 337 -4.14 21.40 -22.51
CA VAL A 337 -2.87 21.30 -21.78
C VAL A 337 -1.71 21.89 -22.59
N GLY A 338 -1.59 21.46 -23.85
CA GLY A 338 -0.58 21.93 -24.79
C GLY A 338 0.85 21.73 -24.28
N ILE A 339 1.13 20.57 -23.67
CA ILE A 339 2.48 20.15 -23.27
C ILE A 339 2.77 18.80 -23.92
N GLU A 340 3.77 18.74 -24.79
CA GLU A 340 4.15 17.50 -25.44
C GLU A 340 4.89 16.53 -24.51
N GLY A 341 4.84 15.24 -24.82
CA GLY A 341 5.52 14.18 -24.10
C GLY A 341 5.05 13.98 -22.65
N LEU A 342 3.78 14.27 -22.36
CA LEU A 342 3.08 13.73 -21.19
C LEU A 342 2.22 12.54 -21.63
N THR A 343 1.82 11.70 -20.68
CA THR A 343 0.75 10.73 -20.93
C THR A 343 -0.60 11.43 -20.79
N TYR A 344 -1.54 11.14 -21.68
CA TYR A 344 -2.89 11.68 -21.66
C TYR A 344 -3.90 10.54 -21.68
N ALA A 345 -4.84 10.55 -20.75
CA ALA A 345 -5.97 9.64 -20.67
C ALA A 345 -7.26 10.44 -20.79
N GLY A 346 -7.85 10.41 -21.99
CA GLY A 346 -9.14 11.04 -22.29
C GLY A 346 -10.29 10.05 -22.18
N SER A 347 -11.51 10.58 -22.27
CA SER A 347 -12.76 9.82 -22.28
C SER A 347 -12.84 8.85 -21.09
N HIS A 348 -12.53 9.34 -19.88
CA HIS A 348 -12.49 8.55 -18.64
C HIS A 348 -11.48 7.38 -18.65
N GLY A 349 -10.44 7.48 -19.48
CA GLY A 349 -9.38 6.48 -19.59
C GLY A 349 -9.59 5.46 -20.72
N PHE A 350 -10.65 5.58 -21.52
CA PHE A 350 -10.86 4.71 -22.70
C PHE A 350 -9.97 5.07 -23.90
N ASP A 351 -9.32 6.24 -23.89
CA ASP A 351 -8.33 6.65 -24.89
C ASP A 351 -7.06 7.13 -24.21
N ILE A 352 -5.98 6.36 -24.30
CA ILE A 352 -4.71 6.70 -23.66
C ILE A 352 -3.59 6.82 -24.70
N GLU A 353 -2.88 7.94 -24.67
CA GLU A 353 -1.66 8.17 -25.42
C GLU A 353 -0.48 8.41 -24.46
N SER A 354 0.57 7.62 -24.60
CA SER A 354 1.80 7.75 -23.81
C SER A 354 3.03 7.89 -24.71
N PRO A 355 4.00 8.75 -24.36
CA PRO A 355 5.27 8.87 -25.07
C PRO A 355 6.28 7.76 -24.68
N ILE A 356 6.02 7.03 -23.60
CA ILE A 356 6.83 5.89 -23.16
C ILE A 356 6.41 4.67 -24.00
N GLU A 357 7.31 3.70 -24.22
CA GLU A 357 7.12 2.45 -25.00
C GLU A 357 5.97 1.51 -24.54
N LEU A 358 4.92 2.03 -23.91
CA LEU A 358 3.58 1.49 -24.09
C LEU A 358 3.10 1.84 -25.52
N LYS A 359 3.73 1.26 -26.54
CA LYS A 359 3.26 1.25 -27.95
C LYS A 359 1.98 0.43 -28.13
N LYS A 360 1.09 0.47 -27.13
CA LYS A 360 -0.31 0.13 -27.25
C LYS A 360 -1.06 1.39 -26.87
N THR A 361 -1.51 2.13 -27.87
CA THR A 361 -2.71 2.96 -27.71
C THR A 361 -3.77 2.04 -27.10
N PHE A 362 -4.06 2.21 -25.82
CA PHE A 362 -5.12 1.47 -25.15
C PHE A 362 -6.42 2.10 -25.61
N ARG A 363 -6.98 1.51 -26.67
CA ARG A 363 -8.24 1.90 -27.28
C ARG A 363 -9.23 0.74 -27.16
N GLU A 364 -9.35 0.16 -25.98
CA GLU A 364 -10.36 -0.88 -25.74
C GLU A 364 -11.78 -0.37 -26.09
N GLY A 365 -12.00 0.94 -25.97
CA GLY A 365 -13.20 1.63 -26.44
C GLY A 365 -13.50 1.46 -27.94
N GLU A 366 -12.49 1.23 -28.81
CA GLU A 366 -12.70 1.09 -30.26
C GLU A 366 -13.59 -0.10 -30.60
N ALA A 367 -13.51 -1.19 -29.82
CA ALA A 367 -14.36 -2.36 -30.00
C ALA A 367 -15.86 -2.03 -29.83
N PHE A 368 -16.18 -0.95 -29.10
CA PHE A 368 -17.55 -0.54 -28.82
C PHE A 368 -18.07 0.53 -29.78
N LEU A 369 -17.21 1.13 -30.64
CA LEU A 369 -17.63 2.17 -31.59
C LEU A 369 -18.77 1.72 -32.51
N PRO A 370 -18.76 0.51 -33.12
CA PRO A 370 -19.87 0.08 -33.97
C PRO A 370 -21.20 -0.05 -33.22
N ASN A 371 -21.15 -0.39 -31.92
CA ASN A 371 -22.35 -0.46 -31.09
C ASN A 371 -22.84 0.94 -30.72
N LEU A 372 -21.93 1.87 -30.40
CA LEU A 372 -22.27 3.27 -30.17
C LEU A 372 -22.88 3.92 -31.42
N ASP A 373 -22.39 3.61 -32.62
CA ASP A 373 -22.97 4.14 -33.86
C ASP A 373 -24.40 3.67 -34.09
N LYS A 374 -24.69 2.39 -33.75
CA LYS A 374 -26.07 1.87 -33.77
C LYS A 374 -26.93 2.57 -32.72
N VAL A 375 -26.43 2.72 -31.49
CA VAL A 375 -27.15 3.41 -30.41
C VAL A 375 -27.44 4.86 -30.79
N GLU A 376 -26.48 5.57 -31.37
CA GLU A 376 -26.68 6.94 -31.84
C GLU A 376 -27.78 7.01 -32.91
N SER A 377 -27.78 6.09 -33.88
CA SER A 377 -28.81 6.05 -34.92
C SER A 377 -30.21 5.81 -34.33
N ILE A 378 -30.32 4.87 -33.37
CA ILE A 378 -31.56 4.58 -32.64
C ILE A 378 -32.03 5.81 -31.85
N LEU A 379 -31.13 6.43 -31.09
CA LEU A 379 -31.44 7.60 -30.28
C LEU A 379 -31.88 8.78 -31.16
N ARG A 380 -31.18 9.06 -32.26
CA ARG A 380 -31.54 10.11 -33.21
C ARG A 380 -32.95 9.88 -33.78
N ALA A 381 -33.26 8.65 -34.19
CA ALA A 381 -34.58 8.32 -34.72
C ALA A 381 -35.71 8.50 -33.69
N LYS A 382 -35.45 8.20 -32.42
CA LYS A 382 -36.44 8.35 -31.34
C LYS A 382 -36.68 9.81 -30.95
N ILE A 383 -35.63 10.61 -30.82
CA ILE A 383 -35.75 11.96 -30.25
C ILE A 383 -35.89 13.08 -31.29
N GLN A 384 -35.75 12.79 -32.59
CA GLN A 384 -35.83 13.81 -33.67
C GLN A 384 -37.12 14.65 -33.65
N ASN A 385 -38.22 14.12 -33.10
CA ASN A 385 -39.52 14.80 -33.03
C ASN A 385 -39.76 15.50 -31.68
N ILE A 386 -38.73 15.59 -30.84
CA ILE A 386 -38.79 16.23 -29.52
C ILE A 386 -38.06 17.57 -29.60
N GLU A 387 -38.84 18.65 -29.69
CA GLU A 387 -38.30 20.00 -29.72
C GLU A 387 -37.50 20.31 -28.43
N GLY A 388 -36.29 20.85 -28.60
CA GLY A 388 -35.36 21.13 -27.50
C GLY A 388 -34.42 19.98 -27.11
N ALA A 389 -34.59 18.78 -27.69
CA ALA A 389 -33.71 17.63 -27.45
C ALA A 389 -32.51 17.66 -28.42
N LEU A 390 -31.29 17.51 -27.90
CA LEU A 390 -30.06 17.49 -28.71
C LEU A 390 -29.22 16.25 -28.39
N ILE A 391 -28.69 15.60 -29.43
CA ILE A 391 -27.67 14.55 -29.28
C ILE A 391 -26.30 15.12 -29.61
N GLU A 392 -25.38 14.99 -28.66
CA GLU A 392 -23.97 15.25 -28.84
C GLU A 392 -23.20 13.92 -28.86
N ARG A 393 -22.49 13.66 -29.97
CA ARG A 393 -21.64 12.48 -30.10
C ARG A 393 -20.21 12.83 -29.70
N LYS A 394 -19.69 12.12 -28.69
CA LYS A 394 -18.27 12.06 -28.35
C LYS A 394 -17.70 10.74 -28.83
N LYS A 395 -16.37 10.58 -28.80
CA LYS A 395 -15.74 9.38 -29.38
C LYS A 395 -16.29 8.08 -28.75
N TYR A 396 -16.34 8.01 -27.42
CA TYR A 396 -16.78 6.81 -26.69
C TYR A 396 -18.04 7.00 -25.84
N SER A 397 -18.80 8.07 -26.08
CA SER A 397 -20.05 8.33 -25.37
C SER A 397 -21.02 9.14 -26.21
N ILE A 398 -22.30 9.05 -25.86
CA ILE A 398 -23.38 9.82 -26.47
C ILE A 398 -24.06 10.56 -25.33
N ALA A 399 -24.18 11.88 -25.44
CA ALA A 399 -24.90 12.70 -24.49
C ALA A 399 -26.22 13.17 -25.12
N VAL A 400 -27.31 12.98 -24.40
CA VAL A 400 -28.62 13.52 -24.77
C VAL A 400 -28.92 14.71 -23.87
N HIS A 401 -28.96 15.91 -24.46
CA HIS A 401 -29.29 17.14 -23.76
C HIS A 401 -30.79 17.38 -23.87
N PHE A 402 -31.48 17.38 -22.74
CA PHE A 402 -32.94 17.53 -22.68
C PHE A 402 -33.42 18.69 -21.80
N ARG A 403 -32.49 19.59 -21.41
CA ARG A 403 -32.79 20.72 -20.53
C ARG A 403 -33.77 21.74 -21.14
N LEU A 404 -33.87 21.80 -22.46
CA LEU A 404 -34.76 22.69 -23.20
C LEU A 404 -36.04 21.97 -23.68
N VAL A 405 -36.20 20.70 -23.32
CA VAL A 405 -37.38 19.92 -23.68
C VAL A 405 -38.53 20.27 -22.75
N ASN A 406 -39.75 20.28 -23.30
CA ASN A 406 -40.96 20.43 -22.48
C ASN A 406 -40.96 19.36 -21.36
N PRO A 407 -41.09 19.75 -20.08
CA PRO A 407 -41.05 18.83 -18.94
C PRO A 407 -41.97 17.60 -19.08
N GLU A 408 -43.13 17.74 -19.71
CA GLU A 408 -44.07 16.63 -19.93
C GLU A 408 -43.53 15.54 -20.86
N ARG A 409 -42.56 15.88 -21.71
CA ARG A 409 -41.96 14.99 -22.72
C ARG A 409 -40.58 14.44 -22.32
N VAL A 410 -40.04 14.86 -21.17
CA VAL A 410 -38.73 14.37 -20.68
C VAL A 410 -38.75 12.86 -20.47
N LYS A 411 -39.88 12.32 -20.00
CA LYS A 411 -40.07 10.89 -19.79
C LYS A 411 -39.93 10.07 -21.08
N GLU A 412 -40.34 10.61 -22.23
CA GLU A 412 -40.15 9.97 -23.55
C GLU A 412 -38.66 9.81 -23.90
N ILE A 413 -37.80 10.71 -23.41
CA ILE A 413 -36.35 10.67 -23.63
C ILE A 413 -35.70 9.65 -22.70
N GLU A 414 -36.06 9.65 -21.42
CA GLU A 414 -35.54 8.69 -20.43
C GLU A 414 -35.85 7.24 -20.86
N GLU A 415 -37.10 6.95 -21.24
CA GLU A 415 -37.49 5.65 -21.78
C GLU A 415 -36.79 5.31 -23.12
N GLY A 416 -36.38 6.34 -23.86
CA GLY A 416 -35.62 6.23 -25.09
C GLY A 416 -34.18 5.78 -24.88
N VAL A 417 -33.56 6.23 -23.78
CA VAL A 417 -32.14 6.08 -23.41
C VAL A 417 -31.88 4.87 -22.51
N ASP A 418 -32.80 4.51 -21.61
CA ASP A 418 -32.64 3.41 -20.64
C ASP A 418 -32.91 2.00 -21.22
N ARG A 419 -33.08 1.88 -22.54
CA ARG A 419 -33.27 0.62 -23.29
C ARG A 419 -32.07 0.31 -24.17
#